data_AF-A0A377XI48-F1
#
_entry.id   AF-A0A377XI48-F1
#
_cell.length_a   1.000
_cell.length_b   1.000
_cell.length_c   1.000
_cell.angle_alpha   90.00
_cell.angle_beta   90.00
_cell.angle_gamma   90.00
#
_symmetry.space_group_name_H-M   'P 1'
#
loop_
_entity.id
_entity.type
_entity.pdbx_description
1 polymer ?
#
loop_
_entity_poly.entity_id
_entity_poly.type
_entity_poly.pdbx_seq_one_letter_code
_entity_poly.pdbx_strand_id
1 'polypeptide(L)' 'MVKGVVSVMLVLLLAGCSETVSPPTQKAQRARITPQTTLNMAQLCKDQAAIRYNTQTQLVDVNHFEQFPGEL' A
#
# COMPACT_ATOMS: atom_id res chain seq x y z
N MET A 1 -2.05 -24.90 -46.64
CA MET A 1 -2.32 -25.41 -45.28
C MET A 1 -1.55 -24.70 -44.18
N VAL A 2 -0.32 -24.19 -44.40
CA VAL A 2 0.51 -23.57 -43.34
C VAL A 2 -0.02 -22.24 -42.79
N LYS A 3 -0.72 -21.45 -43.60
CA LYS A 3 -1.20 -20.10 -43.23
C LYS A 3 -2.27 -20.11 -42.15
N GLY A 4 -3.15 -21.12 -42.16
CA GLY A 4 -4.18 -21.30 -41.13
C GLY A 4 -3.61 -21.74 -39.79
N VAL A 5 -2.58 -22.58 -39.80
CA VAL A 5 -1.92 -23.07 -38.58
C VAL A 5 -1.22 -21.92 -37.83
N VAL A 6 -0.56 -21.02 -38.55
CA VAL A 6 0.08 -19.83 -37.95
C VAL A 6 -0.96 -18.88 -37.36
N SER A 7 -2.08 -18.68 -38.04
CA SER A 7 -3.17 -17.83 -37.51
C SER A 7 -3.78 -18.40 -36.24
N VAL A 8 -3.96 -19.73 -36.17
CA VAL A 8 -4.51 -20.40 -34.98
C VAL A 8 -3.53 -20.33 -33.82
N MET A 9 -2.23 -20.56 -34.07
CA MET A 9 -1.19 -20.41 -33.04
C MET A 9 -1.13 -18.99 -32.48
N LEU A 10 -1.25 -17.97 -33.34
CA LEU A 10 -1.24 -16.57 -32.93
C LEU A 10 -2.42 -16.24 -32.01
N VAL A 11 -3.61 -16.78 -32.30
CA VAL A 11 -4.82 -16.58 -31.47
C VAL A 11 -4.69 -17.28 -30.11
N LEU A 12 -4.10 -18.49 -30.05
CA LEU A 12 -3.86 -19.18 -28.78
C LEU A 12 -2.85 -18.42 -27.89
N LEU A 13 -1.80 -17.84 -28.48
CA LEU A 13 -0.81 -17.03 -27.77
C LEU A 13 -1.44 -15.76 -27.17
N LEU A 14 -2.34 -15.10 -27.90
CA LEU A 14 -3.02 -13.88 -27.44
C LEU A 14 -4.06 -14.16 -26.34
N ALA A 15 -4.69 -15.34 -26.34
CA ALA A 15 -5.66 -15.73 -25.32
C ALA A 15 -5.03 -16.06 -23.95
N GLY A 16 -3.72 -16.42 -23.93
CA GLY A 16 -2.99 -16.72 -22.70
C GLY A 16 -2.60 -15.50 -21.86
N CYS A 17 -2.67 -14.29 -22.41
CA CYS A 17 -2.30 -13.07 -21.68
C CYS A 17 -3.44 -12.47 -20.84
N SER A 18 -4.62 -13.08 -20.86
CA SER A 18 -5.73 -12.72 -19.99
C SER A 18 -5.78 -13.61 -18.75
N GLU A 19 -4.63 -13.94 -18.17
CA GLU A 19 -4.61 -14.25 -16.74
C GLU A 19 -5.06 -12.98 -16.02
N THR A 20 -6.34 -12.92 -15.69
CA THR A 20 -6.81 -12.15 -14.55
C THR A 20 -6.17 -12.78 -13.32
N VAL A 21 -4.89 -12.48 -13.10
CA VAL A 21 -4.27 -12.59 -11.78
C VAL A 21 -5.19 -11.74 -10.92
N SER A 22 -6.10 -12.41 -10.24
CA SER A 22 -6.90 -11.78 -9.20
C SER A 22 -5.88 -11.05 -8.36
N PRO A 23 -5.96 -9.71 -8.22
CA PRO A 23 -5.00 -8.99 -7.41
C PRO A 23 -4.91 -9.79 -6.12
N PRO A 24 -3.70 -10.16 -5.65
CA PRO A 24 -3.58 -10.91 -4.42
C PRO A 24 -4.46 -10.16 -3.44
N THR A 25 -5.45 -10.84 -2.86
CA THR A 25 -6.33 -10.22 -1.87
C THR A 25 -5.39 -9.82 -0.76
N GLN A 26 -4.86 -8.60 -0.86
CA GLN A 26 -3.98 -8.00 0.09
C GLN A 26 -4.96 -7.71 1.20
N LYS A 27 -5.16 -8.71 2.05
CA LYS A 27 -5.70 -8.50 3.37
C LYS A 27 -4.64 -7.62 4.00
N ALA A 28 -4.77 -6.31 3.78
CA ALA A 28 -4.05 -5.30 4.50
C ALA A 28 -4.30 -5.71 5.94
N GLN A 29 -3.27 -6.31 6.54
CA GLN A 29 -3.39 -6.90 7.85
C GLN A 29 -3.88 -5.74 8.68
N ARG A 30 -5.13 -5.84 9.17
CA ARG A 30 -5.73 -4.85 10.06
C ARG A 30 -4.87 -4.92 11.31
N ALA A 31 -3.68 -4.31 11.24
CA ALA A 31 -2.79 -4.16 12.34
C ALA A 31 -3.64 -3.42 13.34
N ARG A 32 -4.03 -4.10 14.42
CA ARG A 32 -4.79 -3.47 15.48
C ARG A 32 -3.94 -2.29 15.93
N ILE A 33 -4.35 -1.08 15.56
CA ILE A 33 -3.68 0.14 15.97
C ILE A 33 -3.88 0.19 17.48
N THR A 34 -2.84 -0.17 18.23
CA THR A 34 -2.89 -0.09 19.68
C THR A 34 -2.62 1.36 20.10
N PRO A 35 -3.10 1.78 21.29
CA PRO A 35 -2.73 3.08 21.85
C PRO A 35 -1.21 3.26 21.97
N GLN A 36 -0.49 2.17 22.26
CA GLN A 36 0.98 2.14 22.32
C GLN A 36 1.63 2.42 20.97
N THR A 37 1.15 1.79 19.90
CA THR A 37 1.62 2.05 18.53
C THR A 37 1.37 3.51 18.14
N THR A 38 0.21 4.06 18.48
CA THR A 38 -0.14 5.46 18.18
C THR A 38 0.79 6.43 18.92
N LEU A 39 1.08 6.17 20.20
CA LEU A 39 2.01 6.97 20.98
C LEU A 39 3.43 6.95 20.39
N ASN A 40 3.90 5.78 19.95
CA ASN A 40 5.21 5.65 19.32
C ASN A 40 5.29 6.44 18.01
N MET A 41 4.25 6.37 17.17
CA MET A 41 4.16 7.17 15.95
C MET A 41 4.10 8.68 16.24
N ALA A 42 3.48 9.08 17.35
CA ALA A 42 3.47 10.47 17.81
C ALA A 42 4.85 10.98 18.17
N GLN A 43 5.65 10.19 18.90
CA GLN A 43 7.02 10.58 19.23
C GLN A 43 7.87 10.71 17.96
N LEU A 44 7.79 9.72 17.06
CA LEU A 44 8.50 9.78 15.78
C LEU A 44 8.12 11.00 14.94
N CYS A 45 6.83 11.34 14.90
CA CYS A 45 6.35 12.53 14.20
C CYS A 45 6.92 13.81 14.83
N LYS A 46 6.91 13.93 16.16
CA LYS A 46 7.45 15.08 16.88
C LYS A 46 8.95 15.26 16.63
N ASP A 47 9.73 14.18 16.66
CA ASP A 47 11.16 14.21 16.41
C ASP A 47 11.49 14.66 14.97
N GLN A 48 10.78 14.10 14.00
CA GLN A 48 10.98 14.46 12.59
C GLN A 48 10.55 15.91 12.29
N ALA A 49 9.44 16.36 12.87
CA ALA A 49 8.98 17.73 12.71
C ALA A 49 9.93 18.74 13.38
N ALA A 50 10.46 18.41 14.56
CA ALA A 50 11.47 19.22 15.24
C ALA A 50 12.70 19.44 14.34
N ILE A 51 13.19 18.39 13.68
CA ILE A 51 14.31 18.48 12.73
C ILE A 51 13.94 19.33 11.51
N ARG A 52 12.76 19.10 10.90
CA ARG A 52 12.33 19.79 9.67
C ARG A 52 12.11 21.29 9.87
N TYR A 53 11.54 21.67 11.01
CA TYR A 53 11.20 23.04 11.32
C TYR A 53 12.25 23.72 12.22
N ASN A 54 13.37 23.06 12.50
CA ASN A 54 14.44 23.55 13.35
C ASN A 54 13.92 24.10 14.70
N THR A 55 13.03 23.33 15.32
CA THR A 55 12.35 23.68 16.58
C THR A 55 12.52 22.56 17.60
N GLN A 56 12.12 22.79 18.84
CA GLN A 56 12.15 21.78 19.89
C GLN A 56 10.94 20.84 19.79
N THR A 57 11.13 19.56 20.10
CA THR A 57 10.06 18.54 20.10
C THR A 57 8.89 18.89 21.04
N GLN A 58 9.17 19.60 22.13
CA GLN A 58 8.18 20.11 23.09
C GLN A 58 7.22 21.15 22.49
N LEU A 59 7.64 21.83 21.41
CA LEU A 59 6.85 22.82 20.69
C LEU A 59 6.05 22.20 19.53
N VAL A 60 6.23 20.90 19.27
CA VAL A 60 5.49 20.16 18.25
C VAL A 60 4.38 19.35 18.91
N ASP A 61 3.14 19.56 18.45
CA ASP A 61 2.01 18.75 18.88
C ASP A 61 1.36 18.00 17.72
N VAL A 62 0.92 16.77 18.01
CA VAL A 62 0.29 15.87 17.04
C VAL A 62 -1.19 15.78 17.37
N ASN A 63 -2.01 16.49 16.59
CA ASN A 63 -3.44 16.65 16.89
C ASN A 63 -4.27 15.38 16.64
N HIS A 64 -3.96 14.63 15.58
CA HIS A 64 -4.76 13.47 15.19
C HIS A 64 -3.96 12.47 14.36
N PHE A 65 -4.32 11.18 14.51
CA PHE A 65 -3.87 10.10 13.64
C PHE A 65 -5.05 9.56 12.84
N GLU A 66 -5.01 9.80 11.53
CA GLU A 66 -5.95 9.18 10.59
C GLU A 66 -5.76 7.66 10.61
N GLN A 67 -6.85 6.94 10.86
CA GLN A 67 -6.87 5.49 10.74
C GLN A 67 -7.49 5.15 9.39
N PHE A 68 -6.69 4.63 8.46
CA PHE A 68 -7.20 4.16 7.19
C PHE A 68 -7.83 2.77 7.39
N PRO A 69 -9.17 2.62 7.26
CA PRO A 69 -9.76 1.30 7.24
C PRO A 69 -9.29 0.60 5.96
N GLY A 70 -8.65 -0.56 6.10
CA GLY A 70 -8.33 -1.38 4.92
C GLY A 70 -9.58 -1.67 4.11
N GLU A 71 -9.51 -1.40 2.81
CA GLU A 71 -10.49 -1.75 1.78
C GLU A 71 -10.85 -3.24 1.93
N LEU A 72 -12.14 -3.58 1.87
CA LEU A 72 -12.67 -4.96 2.00
C LEU A 72 -12.63 -5.70 0.67
#